data_AF-A0A2K2F782-F1
#
_entry.id   AF-A0A2K2F782-F1
#
_cell.length_a   1.000
_cell.length_b   1.000
_cell.length_c   1.000
_cell.angle_alpha   90.00
_cell.angle_beta   90.00
_cell.angle_gamma   90.00
#
_symmetry.space_group_name_H-M   'P 1'
#
loop_
_entity.id
_entity.type
_entity.pdbx_description
1 polymer ?
#
loop_
_entity_poly.entity_id
_entity_poly.type
_entity_poly.pdbx_seq_one_letter_code
_entity_poly.pdbx_strand_id
1 'polypeptide(L)'
;MKKQLKISWDGIQDATGYLFSFAKSLACAVKNSPWSQYAEDIIATSGFGFRMWVSADLCPSATSIWDFEGQKPWVENGGLLCDYAGRYWGQEHIEKEKQREAISIIKSSIDRGIPAVSWDIGVPEWGLITGYDDAMQMFYTLPINADKADPTSPEYNYVQMPYDVLGKRELPILSVLTIKGTSDKAKEDILQDTMKLAVNHLKGGEWCDNAKGLDAYPALIRVFDDNPEIAASWNAEYFLGTYAALKEYVYKYFEKVKMTELSELYKAVFNAWMEAFRIKTNEDATSPEVRARIASLLKSAYENEKKAVQIMESLTT
;
A
#
# COMPACT_ATOMS: atom_id res chain seq x y z
N MET A 1 -29.84 -6.83 9.55
CA MET A 1 -28.85 -7.89 9.84
C MET A 1 -27.61 -7.22 10.43
N LYS A 2 -26.90 -7.90 11.34
CA LYS A 2 -25.67 -7.39 11.95
C LYS A 2 -24.59 -8.45 11.85
N LYS A 3 -23.40 -8.07 11.39
CA LYS A 3 -22.23 -8.95 11.35
C LYS A 3 -20.97 -8.15 11.61
N GLN A 4 -20.05 -8.71 12.39
CA GLN A 4 -18.78 -8.09 12.71
C GLN A 4 -17.70 -9.16 12.76
N LEU A 5 -16.61 -8.91 12.04
CA LEU A 5 -15.42 -9.75 12.01
C LEU A 5 -14.46 -9.31 13.13
N LYS A 6 -13.74 -10.26 13.72
CA LYS A 6 -12.72 -10.00 14.73
C LYS A 6 -11.35 -9.92 14.06
N ILE A 7 -10.94 -8.71 13.67
CA ILE A 7 -9.74 -8.48 12.83
C ILE A 7 -8.87 -7.39 13.46
N SER A 8 -7.59 -7.67 13.69
CA SER A 8 -6.58 -6.67 14.06
C SER A 8 -5.49 -6.58 12.99
N TRP A 9 -4.59 -5.61 13.16
CA TRP A 9 -3.36 -5.50 12.37
C TRP A 9 -2.29 -6.54 12.73
N ASP A 10 -2.57 -7.44 13.68
CA ASP A 10 -1.57 -8.38 14.19
C ASP A 10 -1.07 -9.34 13.13
N GLY A 11 0.24 -9.55 13.14
CA GLY A 11 0.95 -10.39 12.17
C GLY A 11 0.82 -9.93 10.72
N ILE A 12 0.61 -8.63 10.50
CA ILE A 12 1.00 -7.97 9.26
C ILE A 12 2.39 -7.38 9.47
N GLN A 13 3.32 -7.78 8.60
CA GLN A 13 4.71 -7.35 8.70
C GLN A 13 4.83 -5.86 8.37
N ASP A 14 5.48 -5.11 9.24
CA ASP A 14 5.64 -3.66 9.08
C ASP A 14 6.94 -3.24 9.78
N ALA A 15 8.05 -3.31 9.02
CA ALA A 15 9.40 -3.12 9.58
C ALA A 15 9.67 -1.69 10.06
N THR A 16 8.88 -0.70 9.61
CA THR A 16 9.09 0.72 9.92
C THR A 16 7.97 1.33 10.74
N GLY A 17 6.81 0.67 10.82
CA GLY A 17 5.59 1.26 11.37
C GLY A 17 4.86 2.17 10.37
N TYR A 18 5.42 2.35 9.18
CA TYR A 18 4.92 3.22 8.10
C TYR A 18 4.52 2.44 6.85
N LEU A 19 4.31 1.12 6.92
CA LEU A 19 3.86 0.35 5.75
C LEU A 19 2.64 1.02 5.12
N PHE A 20 2.74 1.23 3.81
CA PHE A 20 1.73 1.89 3.01
C PHE A 20 0.32 1.37 3.32
N SER A 21 -0.59 2.25 3.75
CA SER A 21 -1.85 1.85 4.38
C SER A 21 -2.74 0.98 3.50
N PHE A 22 -2.75 1.19 2.18
CA PHE A 22 -3.45 0.29 1.26
C PHE A 22 -2.85 -1.11 1.24
N ALA A 23 -1.52 -1.20 1.12
CA ALA A 23 -0.81 -2.47 1.09
C ALA A 23 -1.03 -3.25 2.40
N LYS A 24 -0.96 -2.55 3.54
CA LYS A 24 -1.26 -3.09 4.87
C LYS A 24 -2.72 -3.57 4.99
N SER A 25 -3.67 -2.77 4.52
CA SER A 25 -5.10 -3.12 4.49
C SER A 25 -5.36 -4.34 3.59
N LEU A 26 -4.78 -4.37 2.39
CA LEU A 26 -4.93 -5.47 1.44
C LEU A 26 -4.34 -6.77 2.00
N ALA A 27 -3.10 -6.74 2.51
CA ALA A 27 -2.48 -7.90 3.14
C ALA A 27 -3.31 -8.40 4.32
N CYS A 28 -3.87 -7.50 5.14
CA CYS A 28 -4.75 -7.86 6.25
C CYS A 28 -6.07 -8.50 5.78
N ALA A 29 -6.67 -7.97 4.71
CA ALA A 29 -7.87 -8.56 4.12
C ALA A 29 -7.60 -9.96 3.54
N VAL A 30 -6.48 -10.14 2.83
CA VAL A 30 -6.06 -11.44 2.31
C VAL A 30 -5.77 -12.43 3.45
N LYS A 31 -5.04 -12.00 4.48
CA LYS A 31 -4.72 -12.81 5.65
C LYS A 31 -5.97 -13.36 6.34
N ASN A 32 -7.02 -12.55 6.43
CA ASN A 32 -8.30 -12.91 7.06
C ASN A 32 -9.30 -13.51 6.04
N SER A 33 -8.80 -14.05 4.93
CA SER A 33 -9.60 -14.74 3.92
C SER A 33 -9.22 -16.22 3.80
N PRO A 34 -9.97 -17.05 3.05
CA PRO A 34 -9.57 -18.41 2.71
C PRO A 34 -8.23 -18.53 1.97
N TRP A 35 -7.67 -17.40 1.51
CA TRP A 35 -6.42 -17.35 0.73
C TRP A 35 -5.26 -16.68 1.48
N SER A 36 -5.24 -16.82 2.80
CA SER A 36 -4.23 -16.24 3.71
C SER A 36 -2.77 -16.49 3.29
N GLN A 37 -2.48 -17.56 2.55
CA GLN A 37 -1.15 -17.88 2.03
C GLN A 37 -0.59 -16.83 1.04
N TYR A 38 -1.43 -15.98 0.47
CA TYR A 38 -1.02 -14.90 -0.43
C TYR A 38 -0.87 -13.55 0.28
N ALA A 39 -1.07 -13.48 1.59
CA ALA A 39 -1.13 -12.20 2.32
C ALA A 39 0.13 -11.35 2.20
N GLU A 40 1.31 -11.98 2.18
CA GLU A 40 2.58 -11.28 1.95
C GLU A 40 2.83 -11.06 0.46
N ASP A 41 2.63 -12.10 -0.36
CA ASP A 41 2.89 -12.06 -1.80
C ASP A 41 2.08 -10.96 -2.50
N ILE A 42 0.84 -10.72 -2.05
CA ILE A 42 -0.08 -9.81 -2.73
C ILE A 42 0.47 -8.38 -2.83
N ILE A 43 1.30 -7.93 -1.87
CA ILE A 43 1.91 -6.61 -1.92
C ILE A 43 2.90 -6.50 -3.09
N ALA A 44 3.67 -7.56 -3.35
CA ALA A 44 4.57 -7.62 -4.49
C ALA A 44 3.80 -7.88 -5.79
N THR A 45 2.93 -8.89 -5.82
CA THR A 45 2.26 -9.33 -7.06
C THR A 45 1.21 -8.35 -7.57
N SER A 46 0.68 -7.48 -6.71
CA SER A 46 -0.17 -6.37 -7.13
C SER A 46 0.60 -5.13 -7.60
N GLY A 47 1.93 -5.21 -7.70
CA GLY A 47 2.75 -4.09 -8.15
C GLY A 47 3.05 -3.05 -7.06
N PHE A 48 2.28 -2.99 -5.97
CA PHE A 48 2.41 -1.96 -4.93
C PHE A 48 3.80 -1.88 -4.28
N GLY A 49 4.51 -3.00 -4.15
CA GLY A 49 5.91 -3.02 -3.67
C GLY A 49 6.91 -2.23 -4.55
N PHE A 50 6.56 -1.99 -5.81
CA PHE A 50 7.40 -1.32 -6.80
C PHE A 50 7.00 0.14 -7.04
N ARG A 51 5.84 0.56 -6.54
CA ARG A 51 5.30 1.89 -6.75
C ARG A 51 6.03 2.89 -5.86
N MET A 52 6.45 3.99 -6.45
CA MET A 52 7.13 5.07 -5.74
C MET A 52 6.97 6.39 -6.48
N TRP A 53 6.71 7.46 -5.74
CA TRP A 53 6.77 8.82 -6.26
C TRP A 53 7.10 9.83 -5.15
N VAL A 54 7.59 11.00 -5.53
CA VAL A 54 8.11 12.02 -4.62
C VAL A 54 7.56 13.38 -5.02
N SER A 55 6.76 13.99 -4.14
CA SER A 55 6.37 15.39 -4.27
C SER A 55 7.50 16.29 -3.76
N ALA A 56 7.57 17.52 -4.27
CA ALA A 56 8.66 18.44 -3.94
C ALA A 56 8.73 18.81 -2.44
N ASP A 57 7.60 18.76 -1.75
CA ASP A 57 7.41 19.08 -0.33
C ASP A 57 7.35 17.84 0.57
N LEU A 58 7.50 16.64 0.00
CA LEU A 58 7.28 15.36 0.68
C LEU A 58 5.91 15.29 1.40
N CYS A 59 4.85 15.85 0.82
CA CYS A 59 3.52 15.76 1.38
C CYS A 59 3.11 14.28 1.62
N PRO A 60 2.83 13.86 2.86
CA PRO A 60 2.52 12.46 3.18
C PRO A 60 1.33 11.90 2.39
N SER A 61 0.29 12.72 2.20
CA SER A 61 -0.91 12.34 1.45
C SER A 61 -0.63 12.06 -0.03
N ALA A 62 0.48 12.58 -0.58
CA ALA A 62 0.87 12.28 -1.95
C ALA A 62 1.04 10.77 -2.11
N THR A 63 1.64 10.08 -1.13
CA THR A 63 1.84 8.61 -1.18
C THR A 63 0.52 7.83 -1.24
N SER A 64 -0.62 8.46 -0.92
CA SER A 64 -1.91 7.79 -0.76
C SER A 64 -2.91 8.03 -1.91
N ILE A 65 -2.50 8.72 -2.98
CA ILE A 65 -3.37 9.05 -4.13
C ILE A 65 -2.78 8.52 -5.43
N TRP A 66 -3.62 7.90 -6.26
CA TRP A 66 -3.24 7.39 -7.58
C TRP A 66 -4.47 7.20 -8.47
N ASP A 67 -4.29 6.63 -9.66
CA ASP A 67 -5.42 6.16 -10.48
C ASP A 67 -6.11 4.97 -9.81
N PHE A 68 -7.14 5.28 -9.02
CA PHE A 68 -7.90 4.31 -8.24
C PHE A 68 -8.52 3.20 -9.11
N GLU A 69 -8.81 3.44 -10.40
CA GLU A 69 -9.30 2.41 -11.31
C GLU A 69 -8.24 1.33 -11.60
N GLY A 70 -6.95 1.66 -11.43
CA GLY A 70 -5.86 0.69 -11.53
C GLY A 70 -5.86 -0.36 -10.40
N GLN A 71 -6.51 -0.08 -9.26
CA GLN A 71 -6.42 -0.96 -8.09
C GLN A 71 -6.92 -2.36 -8.35
N LYS A 72 -8.11 -2.50 -8.93
CA LYS A 72 -8.70 -3.80 -9.22
C LYS A 72 -7.80 -4.63 -10.15
N PRO A 73 -7.44 -4.17 -11.36
CA PRO A 73 -6.59 -4.98 -12.25
C PRO A 73 -5.22 -5.27 -11.64
N TRP A 74 -4.66 -4.36 -10.83
CA TRP A 74 -3.40 -4.64 -10.13
C TRP A 74 -3.55 -5.72 -9.07
N VAL A 75 -4.58 -5.70 -8.22
CA VAL A 75 -4.79 -6.79 -7.24
C VAL A 75 -5.09 -8.11 -7.95
N GLU A 76 -5.88 -8.08 -9.03
CA GLU A 76 -6.19 -9.28 -9.81
C GLU A 76 -4.97 -9.85 -10.57
N ASN A 77 -3.96 -9.01 -10.85
CA ASN A 77 -2.67 -9.46 -11.35
C ASN A 77 -2.03 -10.55 -10.48
N GLY A 78 -2.21 -10.42 -9.17
CA GLY A 78 -1.71 -11.34 -8.15
C GLY A 78 -2.47 -12.66 -8.01
N GLY A 79 -3.40 -12.96 -8.91
CA GLY A 79 -4.16 -14.21 -8.89
C GLY A 79 -5.39 -14.20 -7.97
N LEU A 80 -5.78 -13.04 -7.44
CA LEU A 80 -7.02 -12.85 -6.71
C LEU A 80 -8.14 -12.35 -7.64
N LEU A 81 -9.39 -12.48 -7.23
CA LEU A 81 -10.55 -11.88 -7.88
C LEU A 81 -11.19 -10.87 -6.94
N CYS A 82 -11.53 -9.70 -7.47
CA CYS A 82 -12.04 -8.59 -6.66
C CYS A 82 -13.35 -8.02 -7.19
N ASP A 83 -14.23 -7.59 -6.28
CA ASP A 83 -15.25 -6.60 -6.60
C ASP A 83 -14.70 -5.20 -6.23
N TYR A 84 -15.08 -4.18 -6.99
CA TYR A 84 -14.60 -2.80 -6.82
C TYR A 84 -15.73 -1.81 -7.06
N ALA A 85 -15.81 -0.78 -6.22
CA ALA A 85 -16.71 0.36 -6.41
C ALA A 85 -15.93 1.67 -6.24
N GLY A 86 -15.90 2.46 -7.31
CA GLY A 86 -15.18 3.73 -7.41
C GLY A 86 -16.12 4.91 -7.71
N ARG A 87 -15.83 6.06 -7.09
CA ARG A 87 -16.36 7.39 -7.46
C ARG A 87 -15.35 8.46 -7.06
N TYR A 88 -15.05 9.39 -7.96
CA TYR A 88 -14.01 10.41 -7.81
C TYR A 88 -14.56 11.84 -7.90
N TRP A 89 -13.66 12.82 -7.87
CA TRP A 89 -14.00 14.23 -8.03
C TRP A 89 -14.80 14.51 -9.32
N GLY A 90 -15.81 15.37 -9.22
CA GLY A 90 -16.66 15.74 -10.36
C GLY A 90 -17.68 14.67 -10.78
N GLN A 91 -17.86 13.62 -9.98
CA GLN A 91 -18.78 12.51 -10.25
C GLN A 91 -19.99 12.48 -9.29
N GLU A 92 -20.48 13.64 -8.85
CA GLU A 92 -21.59 13.76 -7.90
C GLU A 92 -22.89 13.15 -8.46
N HIS A 93 -23.05 13.17 -9.79
CA HIS A 93 -24.21 12.62 -10.50
C HIS A 93 -24.40 11.10 -10.33
N ILE A 94 -23.34 10.34 -10.02
CA ILE A 94 -23.39 8.89 -9.76
C ILE A 94 -23.20 8.52 -8.28
N GLU A 95 -23.16 9.50 -7.37
CA GLU A 95 -22.81 9.29 -5.96
C GLU A 95 -23.69 8.25 -5.27
N LYS A 96 -25.02 8.39 -5.37
CA LYS A 96 -25.97 7.48 -4.71
C LYS A 96 -25.92 6.07 -5.28
N GLU A 97 -25.64 5.94 -6.57
CA GLU A 97 -25.52 4.64 -7.24
C GLU A 97 -24.27 3.92 -6.74
N LYS A 98 -23.11 4.58 -6.81
CA LYS A 98 -21.83 4.01 -6.40
C LYS A 98 -21.76 3.73 -4.91
N GLN A 99 -22.38 4.56 -4.07
CA GLN A 99 -22.48 4.28 -2.64
C GLN A 99 -23.30 3.00 -2.37
N ARG A 100 -24.43 2.78 -3.07
CA ARG A 100 -25.22 1.55 -2.93
C ARG A 100 -24.47 0.32 -3.42
N GLU A 101 -23.75 0.44 -4.54
CA GLU A 101 -22.88 -0.60 -5.06
C GLU A 101 -21.79 -0.97 -4.03
N ALA A 102 -21.10 0.03 -3.47
CA ALA A 102 -20.08 -0.17 -2.44
C ALA A 102 -20.65 -0.87 -1.19
N ILE A 103 -21.77 -0.40 -0.65
CA ILE A 103 -22.43 -1.04 0.50
C ILE A 103 -22.76 -2.51 0.19
N SER A 104 -23.24 -2.80 -1.03
CA SER A 104 -23.58 -4.17 -1.46
C SER A 104 -22.35 -5.09 -1.46
N ILE A 105 -21.24 -4.67 -2.09
CA ILE A 105 -20.01 -5.48 -2.15
C ILE A 105 -19.36 -5.66 -0.77
N ILE A 106 -19.40 -4.62 0.09
CA ILE A 106 -18.92 -4.68 1.47
C ILE A 106 -19.67 -5.75 2.25
N LYS A 107 -21.01 -5.69 2.24
CA LYS A 107 -21.85 -6.65 2.96
C LYS A 107 -21.63 -8.08 2.46
N SER A 108 -21.59 -8.26 1.14
CA SER A 108 -21.30 -9.55 0.49
C SER A 108 -19.94 -10.12 0.93
N SER A 109 -18.90 -9.28 1.01
CA SER A 109 -17.57 -9.68 1.49
C SER A 109 -17.59 -10.09 2.97
N ILE A 110 -18.21 -9.27 3.83
CA ILE A 110 -18.34 -9.53 5.27
C ILE A 110 -19.15 -10.80 5.51
N ASP A 111 -20.18 -11.06 4.72
CA ASP A 111 -20.97 -12.29 4.78
C ASP A 111 -20.12 -13.54 4.47
N ARG A 112 -19.10 -13.42 3.61
CA ARG A 112 -18.08 -14.46 3.39
C ARG A 112 -16.97 -14.51 4.46
N GLY A 113 -16.95 -13.56 5.39
CA GLY A 113 -15.94 -13.51 6.46
C GLY A 113 -14.71 -12.69 6.13
N ILE A 114 -14.73 -11.88 5.06
CA ILE A 114 -13.56 -11.14 4.56
C ILE A 114 -13.83 -9.63 4.72
N PRO A 115 -12.92 -8.83 5.33
CA PRO A 115 -13.11 -7.40 5.44
C PRO A 115 -12.96 -6.71 4.07
N ALA A 116 -13.59 -5.54 3.93
CA ALA A 116 -13.42 -4.70 2.74
C ALA A 116 -12.30 -3.68 2.96
N VAL A 117 -11.47 -3.46 1.95
CA VAL A 117 -10.48 -2.36 1.95
C VAL A 117 -11.18 -1.10 1.44
N SER A 118 -11.06 0.00 2.17
CA SER A 118 -11.73 1.25 1.82
C SER A 118 -10.83 2.46 2.09
N TRP A 119 -11.00 3.48 1.25
CA TRP A 119 -10.44 4.81 1.46
C TRP A 119 -11.15 5.58 2.59
N ASP A 120 -10.44 6.51 3.22
CA ASP A 120 -10.91 7.44 4.26
C ASP A 120 -11.53 6.73 5.47
N ILE A 121 -10.74 5.82 6.05
CA ILE A 121 -11.14 5.05 7.22
C ILE A 121 -10.40 5.57 8.46
N GLY A 122 -11.08 6.48 9.16
CA GLY A 122 -10.64 7.06 10.44
C GLY A 122 -9.73 8.27 10.28
N VAL A 123 -8.81 8.19 9.31
CA VAL A 123 -7.98 9.29 8.80
C VAL A 123 -8.05 9.27 7.26
N PRO A 124 -7.55 10.30 6.54
CA PRO A 124 -7.42 10.34 5.07
C PRO A 124 -6.44 9.31 4.48
N GLU A 125 -6.59 8.06 4.87
CA GLU A 125 -5.82 6.90 4.45
C GLU A 125 -6.72 5.67 4.31
N TRP A 126 -6.11 4.57 3.87
CA TRP A 126 -6.78 3.28 3.73
C TRP A 126 -6.95 2.57 5.07
N GLY A 127 -8.07 1.89 5.20
CA GLY A 127 -8.31 0.97 6.31
C GLY A 127 -9.30 -0.11 5.91
N LEU A 128 -9.85 -0.78 6.93
CA LEU A 128 -10.80 -1.87 6.72
C LEU A 128 -12.20 -1.51 7.20
N ILE A 129 -13.19 -1.98 6.47
CA ILE A 129 -14.55 -2.17 6.98
C ILE A 129 -14.70 -3.64 7.36
N THR A 130 -14.88 -3.89 8.65
CA THR A 130 -14.85 -5.23 9.27
C THR A 130 -16.23 -5.73 9.66
N GLY A 131 -17.27 -4.93 9.47
CA GLY A 131 -18.62 -5.32 9.83
C GLY A 131 -19.67 -4.29 9.45
N TYR A 132 -20.93 -4.65 9.65
CA TYR A 132 -22.08 -3.79 9.38
C TYR A 132 -23.24 -4.09 10.34
N ASP A 133 -24.10 -3.09 10.54
CA ASP A 133 -25.36 -3.17 11.28
C ASP A 133 -26.45 -2.42 10.52
N ASP A 134 -27.35 -3.16 9.87
CA ASP A 134 -28.43 -2.56 9.08
C ASP A 134 -29.50 -1.87 9.93
N ALA A 135 -29.68 -2.29 11.20
CA ALA A 135 -30.67 -1.65 12.05
C ALA A 135 -30.21 -0.25 12.44
N MET A 136 -28.90 -0.09 12.64
CA MET A 136 -28.28 1.21 12.95
C MET A 136 -27.80 1.97 11.71
N GLN A 137 -27.75 1.33 10.53
CA GLN A 137 -27.13 1.87 9.30
C GLN A 137 -25.66 2.25 9.51
N MET A 138 -24.90 1.39 10.20
CA MET A 138 -23.50 1.65 10.57
C MET A 138 -22.56 0.55 10.06
N PHE A 139 -21.36 0.94 9.66
CA PHE A 139 -20.21 0.08 9.49
C PHE A 139 -19.38 0.01 10.76
N TYR A 140 -18.72 -1.14 10.96
CA TYR A 140 -17.61 -1.29 11.89
C TYR A 140 -16.31 -1.18 11.09
N THR A 141 -15.38 -0.34 11.54
CA THR A 141 -14.14 -0.04 10.81
C THR A 141 -12.90 -0.23 11.67
N LEU A 142 -11.79 -0.54 11.00
CA LEU A 142 -10.45 -0.63 11.57
C LEU A 142 -9.54 0.36 10.82
N PRO A 143 -9.28 1.55 11.40
CA PRO A 143 -8.36 2.52 10.82
C PRO A 143 -6.90 2.09 11.00
N ILE A 144 -6.01 2.60 10.15
CA ILE A 144 -4.59 2.19 10.12
C ILE A 144 -3.82 2.53 11.41
N ASN A 145 -4.27 3.57 12.10
CA ASN A 145 -3.73 4.06 13.36
C ASN A 145 -4.46 3.51 14.60
N ALA A 146 -5.33 2.50 14.44
CA ALA A 146 -5.93 1.82 15.58
C ALA A 146 -4.85 1.15 16.44
N ASP A 147 -5.02 1.24 17.76
CA ASP A 147 -4.14 0.56 18.71
C ASP A 147 -4.11 -0.95 18.44
N LYS A 148 -2.93 -1.56 18.60
CA LYS A 148 -2.77 -3.01 18.53
C LYS A 148 -3.38 -3.62 19.79
N ALA A 149 -4.68 -3.90 19.73
CA ALA A 149 -5.42 -4.61 20.77
C ALA A 149 -5.85 -5.98 20.25
N ASP A 150 -5.77 -7.00 21.12
CA ASP A 150 -6.33 -8.32 20.86
C ASP A 150 -7.83 -8.16 20.53
N PRO A 151 -8.32 -8.65 19.37
CA PRO A 151 -9.75 -8.61 18.98
C PRO A 151 -10.74 -9.25 19.96
N THR A 152 -10.25 -9.98 20.96
CA THR A 152 -11.02 -10.60 22.04
C THR A 152 -10.95 -9.82 23.36
N SER A 153 -10.06 -8.83 23.46
CA SER A 153 -9.92 -7.95 24.62
C SER A 153 -11.08 -6.95 24.70
N PRO A 154 -11.55 -6.60 25.91
CA PRO A 154 -12.48 -5.48 26.10
C PRO A 154 -11.89 -4.11 25.68
N GLU A 155 -10.57 -4.03 25.49
CA GLU A 155 -9.86 -2.83 24.99
C GLU A 155 -9.87 -2.74 23.45
N TYR A 156 -10.37 -3.77 22.75
CA TYR A 156 -10.49 -3.75 21.29
C TYR A 156 -11.53 -2.72 20.85
N ASN A 157 -11.03 -1.58 20.37
CA ASN A 157 -11.87 -0.49 19.94
C ASN A 157 -12.03 -0.53 18.42
N TYR A 158 -13.27 -0.73 17.96
CA TYR A 158 -13.65 -0.53 16.56
C TYR A 158 -14.32 0.83 16.42
N VAL A 159 -14.10 1.51 15.30
CA VAL A 159 -14.79 2.77 15.04
C VAL A 159 -16.08 2.47 14.29
N GLN A 160 -17.16 3.17 14.64
CA GLN A 160 -18.41 3.07 13.89
C GLN A 160 -18.49 4.19 12.86
N MET A 161 -18.96 3.87 11.65
CA MET A 161 -19.10 4.82 10.55
C MET A 161 -20.49 4.69 9.92
N PRO A 162 -21.32 5.74 9.88
CA PRO A 162 -22.61 5.70 9.17
C PRO A 162 -22.48 5.29 7.70
N TYR A 163 -23.47 4.58 7.15
CA TYR A 163 -23.45 4.18 5.73
C TYR A 163 -23.45 5.39 4.78
N ASP A 164 -24.14 6.45 5.13
CA ASP A 164 -24.34 7.64 4.29
C ASP A 164 -23.09 8.50 4.13
N VAL A 165 -22.12 8.39 5.06
CA VAL A 165 -20.82 9.07 4.97
C VAL A 165 -19.80 8.33 4.11
N LEU A 166 -20.05 7.07 3.73
CA LEU A 166 -19.13 6.29 2.89
C LEU A 166 -18.87 7.03 1.56
N GLY A 167 -17.59 7.40 1.33
CA GLY A 167 -17.16 8.16 0.15
C GLY A 167 -17.46 9.67 0.19
N LYS A 168 -17.85 10.22 1.35
CA LYS A 168 -18.21 11.65 1.56
C LYS A 168 -17.52 12.28 2.78
N ARG A 169 -16.40 11.70 3.21
CA ARG A 169 -15.64 12.15 4.38
C ARG A 169 -14.67 13.27 3.98
N GLU A 170 -13.49 13.34 4.59
CA GLU A 170 -12.55 14.46 4.44
C GLU A 170 -12.10 14.65 3.00
N LEU A 171 -11.81 13.53 2.32
CA LEU A 171 -11.59 13.52 0.89
C LEU A 171 -12.76 12.78 0.23
N PRO A 172 -13.64 13.47 -0.52
CA PRO A 172 -14.85 12.88 -1.08
C PRO A 172 -14.50 12.01 -2.30
N ILE A 173 -13.85 10.89 -2.03
CA ILE A 173 -13.54 9.80 -2.94
C ILE A 173 -14.16 8.54 -2.34
N LEU A 174 -14.91 7.80 -3.16
CA LEU A 174 -15.31 6.45 -2.83
C LEU A 174 -14.35 5.50 -3.55
N SER A 175 -13.61 4.71 -2.79
CA SER A 175 -12.87 3.58 -3.34
C SER A 175 -12.97 2.42 -2.36
N VAL A 176 -13.60 1.34 -2.80
CA VAL A 176 -13.84 0.14 -2.02
C VAL A 176 -13.45 -1.07 -2.85
N LEU A 177 -12.57 -1.90 -2.29
CA LEU A 177 -12.12 -3.15 -2.89
C LEU A 177 -12.44 -4.31 -1.94
N THR A 178 -13.02 -5.39 -2.48
CA THR A 178 -13.31 -6.61 -1.72
C THR A 178 -12.78 -7.83 -2.44
N ILE A 179 -12.27 -8.79 -1.67
CA ILE A 179 -11.76 -10.06 -2.21
C ILE A 179 -12.92 -11.05 -2.33
N LYS A 180 -13.01 -11.70 -3.48
CA LYS A 180 -14.12 -12.60 -3.81
C LYS A 180 -13.66 -14.01 -4.17
N GLY A 181 -12.44 -14.15 -4.67
CA GLY A 181 -11.97 -15.42 -5.19
C GLY A 181 -10.46 -15.42 -5.45
N THR A 182 -10.02 -16.54 -6.00
CA THR A 182 -8.76 -16.66 -6.74
C THR A 182 -9.09 -16.88 -8.22
N SER A 183 -8.19 -16.47 -9.10
CA SER A 183 -8.22 -16.88 -10.49
C SER A 183 -7.50 -18.22 -10.68
N ASP A 184 -7.65 -18.83 -11.85
CA ASP A 184 -6.94 -20.05 -12.24
C ASP A 184 -5.53 -19.76 -12.81
N LYS A 185 -4.98 -18.56 -12.53
CA LYS A 185 -3.71 -18.10 -13.08
C LYS A 185 -2.55 -18.92 -12.51
N ALA A 186 -1.68 -19.43 -13.39
CA ALA A 186 -0.50 -20.17 -12.97
C ALA A 186 0.47 -19.25 -12.20
N LYS A 187 1.29 -19.83 -11.31
CA LYS A 187 2.25 -19.06 -10.52
C LYS A 187 3.30 -18.39 -11.41
N GLU A 188 3.67 -19.06 -12.49
CA GLU A 188 4.59 -18.57 -13.51
C GLU A 188 4.03 -17.36 -14.24
N ASP A 189 2.72 -17.38 -14.57
CA ASP A 189 2.02 -16.24 -15.19
C ASP A 189 1.89 -15.07 -14.21
N ILE A 190 1.60 -15.33 -12.92
CA ILE A 190 1.58 -14.30 -11.87
C ILE A 190 2.97 -13.64 -11.78
N LEU A 191 4.04 -14.43 -11.77
CA LEU A 191 5.41 -13.91 -11.72
C LEU A 191 5.73 -13.06 -12.96
N GLN A 192 5.42 -13.55 -14.15
CA GLN A 192 5.68 -12.82 -15.39
C GLN A 192 4.92 -11.49 -15.41
N ASP A 193 3.66 -11.48 -15.05
CA ASP A 193 2.86 -10.26 -15.06
C ASP A 193 3.22 -9.33 -13.90
N THR A 194 3.66 -9.87 -12.75
CA THR A 194 4.25 -9.07 -11.66
C THR A 194 5.48 -8.32 -12.14
N MET A 195 6.38 -8.96 -12.88
CA MET A 195 7.57 -8.30 -13.44
C MET A 195 7.20 -7.24 -14.49
N LYS A 196 6.22 -7.51 -15.37
CA LYS A 196 5.72 -6.50 -16.33
C LYS A 196 5.13 -5.29 -15.62
N LEU A 197 4.31 -5.53 -14.60
CA LEU A 197 3.67 -4.49 -13.82
C LEU A 197 4.71 -3.67 -13.04
N ALA A 198 5.70 -4.33 -12.43
CA ALA A 198 6.81 -3.70 -11.74
C ALA A 198 7.61 -2.78 -12.67
N VAL A 199 7.96 -3.27 -13.87
CA VAL A 199 8.66 -2.47 -14.90
C VAL A 199 7.84 -1.24 -15.28
N ASN A 200 6.53 -1.41 -15.52
CA ASN A 200 5.66 -0.28 -15.85
C ASN A 200 5.67 0.80 -14.76
N HIS A 201 5.50 0.42 -13.49
CA HIS A 201 5.55 1.37 -12.37
C HIS A 201 6.92 2.04 -12.23
N LEU A 202 8.00 1.27 -12.28
CA LEU A 202 9.36 1.77 -12.11
C LEU A 202 9.82 2.66 -13.27
N LYS A 203 9.23 2.52 -14.46
CA LYS A 203 9.47 3.41 -15.62
C LYS A 203 8.51 4.59 -15.70
N GLY A 204 7.76 4.85 -14.63
CA GLY A 204 6.93 6.04 -14.50
C GLY A 204 5.51 5.90 -15.05
N GLY A 205 4.99 4.67 -15.15
CA GLY A 205 3.58 4.39 -15.49
C GLY A 205 2.57 4.77 -14.40
N GLU A 206 2.90 5.73 -13.53
CA GLU A 206 2.01 6.29 -12.50
C GLU A 206 1.23 7.49 -13.04
N TRP A 207 0.04 7.71 -12.47
CA TRP A 207 -0.87 8.78 -12.90
C TRP A 207 -0.40 10.20 -12.55
N CYS A 208 0.36 10.38 -11.47
CA CYS A 208 0.73 11.71 -10.97
C CYS A 208 1.86 12.38 -11.76
N ASP A 209 1.94 13.71 -11.68
CA ASP A 209 3.02 14.53 -12.26
C ASP A 209 4.29 14.61 -11.40
N ASN A 210 4.25 14.02 -10.19
CA ASN A 210 5.40 13.91 -9.31
C ASN A 210 6.51 13.07 -9.98
N ALA A 211 7.75 13.24 -9.51
CA ALA A 211 8.84 12.33 -9.87
C ALA A 211 8.45 10.91 -9.43
N LYS A 212 8.44 9.96 -10.36
CA LYS A 212 7.77 8.66 -10.21
C LYS A 212 8.63 7.50 -10.73
N GLY A 213 8.39 6.31 -10.19
CA GLY A 213 9.23 5.15 -10.46
C GLY A 213 10.68 5.41 -10.04
N LEU A 214 11.62 5.10 -10.93
CA LEU A 214 13.05 5.34 -10.69
C LEU A 214 13.40 6.82 -10.55
N ASP A 215 12.64 7.75 -11.14
CA ASP A 215 12.90 9.19 -11.03
C ASP A 215 12.59 9.74 -9.63
N ALA A 216 11.87 8.99 -8.78
CA ALA A 216 11.68 9.38 -7.38
C ALA A 216 12.99 9.33 -6.57
N TYR A 217 13.97 8.48 -6.92
CA TYR A 217 15.26 8.46 -6.25
C TYR A 217 16.01 9.80 -6.34
N PRO A 218 16.33 10.33 -7.54
CA PRO A 218 17.03 11.60 -7.64
C PRO A 218 16.23 12.75 -7.02
N ALA A 219 14.89 12.73 -7.11
CA ALA A 219 14.05 13.72 -6.45
C ALA A 219 14.19 13.68 -4.91
N LEU A 220 14.12 12.49 -4.29
CA LEU A 220 14.28 12.34 -2.85
C LEU A 220 15.71 12.65 -2.39
N ILE A 221 16.72 12.18 -3.12
CA ILE A 221 18.13 12.48 -2.87
C ILE A 221 18.34 14.00 -2.84
N ARG A 222 17.74 14.72 -3.79
CA ARG A 222 17.85 16.18 -3.85
C ARG A 222 17.26 16.86 -2.62
N VAL A 223 16.20 16.34 -2.02
CA VAL A 223 15.67 16.88 -0.75
C VAL A 223 16.73 16.78 0.35
N PHE A 224 17.43 15.65 0.46
CA PHE A 224 18.51 15.49 1.43
C PHE A 224 19.75 16.33 1.09
N ASP A 225 20.06 16.55 -0.19
CA ASP A 225 21.20 17.39 -0.57
C ASP A 225 20.90 18.90 -0.34
N ASP A 226 19.73 19.38 -0.76
CA ASP A 226 19.44 20.81 -0.92
C ASP A 226 18.56 21.41 0.19
N ASN A 227 17.79 20.60 0.93
CA ASN A 227 16.73 21.12 1.82
C ASN A 227 16.80 20.56 3.25
N PRO A 228 17.66 21.12 4.13
CA PRO A 228 17.86 20.63 5.50
C PRO A 228 16.59 20.60 6.35
N GLU A 229 15.67 21.54 6.14
CA GLU A 229 14.42 21.64 6.91
C GLU A 229 13.49 20.47 6.57
N ILE A 230 13.22 20.25 5.28
CA ILE A 230 12.40 19.11 4.84
C ILE A 230 13.09 17.80 5.17
N ALA A 231 14.42 17.71 4.99
CA ALA A 231 15.18 16.51 5.33
C ALA A 231 15.11 16.16 6.82
N ALA A 232 14.98 17.13 7.72
CA ALA A 232 14.80 16.92 9.16
C ALA A 232 13.36 16.61 9.56
N SER A 233 12.38 16.98 8.74
CA SER A 233 10.96 16.83 9.02
C SER A 233 10.50 15.37 9.17
N TRP A 234 9.32 15.21 9.77
CA TRP A 234 8.61 13.93 9.81
C TRP A 234 8.22 13.43 8.41
N ASN A 235 8.01 14.33 7.45
CA ASN A 235 7.67 13.95 6.07
C ASN A 235 8.78 13.10 5.42
N ALA A 236 10.05 13.47 5.63
CA ALA A 236 11.19 12.69 5.14
C ALA A 236 11.25 11.30 5.78
N GLU A 237 10.96 11.22 7.08
CA GLU A 237 10.86 9.95 7.80
C GLU A 237 9.73 9.07 7.26
N TYR A 238 8.55 9.65 7.04
CA TYR A 238 7.38 8.96 6.50
C TYR A 238 7.65 8.38 5.10
N PHE A 239 8.27 9.15 4.20
CA PHE A 239 8.63 8.68 2.85
C PHE A 239 9.66 7.54 2.89
N LEU A 240 10.72 7.69 3.69
CA LEU A 240 11.72 6.63 3.88
C LEU A 240 11.08 5.37 4.45
N GLY A 241 10.26 5.51 5.49
CA GLY A 241 9.59 4.40 6.17
C GLY A 241 8.61 3.65 5.28
N THR A 242 7.79 4.39 4.52
CA THR A 242 6.78 3.83 3.61
C THR A 242 7.40 2.97 2.53
N TYR A 243 8.40 3.52 1.82
CA TYR A 243 9.05 2.78 0.74
C TYR A 243 9.93 1.66 1.26
N ALA A 244 10.67 1.85 2.36
CA ALA A 244 11.48 0.79 2.96
C ALA A 244 10.63 -0.46 3.30
N ALA A 245 9.49 -0.28 3.96
CA ALA A 245 8.61 -1.39 4.33
C ALA A 245 8.08 -2.15 3.11
N LEU A 246 7.76 -1.46 2.01
CA LEU A 246 7.32 -2.09 0.76
C LEU A 246 8.41 -2.97 0.14
N LYS A 247 9.68 -2.56 0.19
CA LYS A 247 10.80 -3.34 -0.38
C LYS A 247 11.02 -4.67 0.33
N GLU A 248 10.57 -4.79 1.59
CA GLU A 248 10.62 -6.05 2.33
C GLU A 248 9.81 -7.16 1.63
N TYR A 249 8.59 -6.82 1.23
CA TYR A 249 7.68 -7.75 0.55
C TYR A 249 8.21 -8.16 -0.83
N VAL A 250 8.88 -7.23 -1.52
CA VAL A 250 9.44 -7.51 -2.85
C VAL A 250 10.57 -8.54 -2.78
N TYR A 251 11.57 -8.34 -1.91
CA TYR A 251 12.68 -9.31 -1.86
C TYR A 251 12.21 -10.67 -1.36
N LYS A 252 11.31 -10.71 -0.37
CA LYS A 252 10.73 -11.96 0.16
C LYS A 252 9.96 -12.72 -0.92
N TYR A 253 9.20 -12.01 -1.75
CA TYR A 253 8.50 -12.63 -2.88
C TYR A 253 9.49 -13.24 -3.88
N PHE A 254 10.51 -12.49 -4.31
CA PHE A 254 11.52 -13.03 -5.24
C PHE A 254 12.33 -14.20 -4.66
N GLU A 255 12.63 -14.17 -3.37
CA GLU A 255 13.26 -15.28 -2.65
C GLU A 255 12.35 -16.53 -2.67
N LYS A 256 11.06 -16.35 -2.36
CA LYS A 256 10.05 -17.42 -2.38
C LYS A 256 9.90 -18.07 -3.75
N VAL A 257 9.91 -17.27 -4.83
CA VAL A 257 9.83 -17.77 -6.21
C VAL A 257 11.19 -18.15 -6.81
N LYS A 258 12.26 -18.13 -6.01
CA LYS A 258 13.62 -18.55 -6.40
C LYS A 258 14.26 -17.72 -7.51
N MET A 259 13.86 -16.46 -7.65
CA MET A 259 14.49 -15.49 -8.54
C MET A 259 15.72 -14.89 -7.84
N THR A 260 16.77 -15.71 -7.72
CA THR A 260 17.94 -15.45 -6.86
C THR A 260 18.55 -14.05 -7.07
N GLU A 261 18.87 -13.69 -8.32
CA GLU A 261 19.49 -12.40 -8.63
C GLU A 261 18.58 -11.21 -8.27
N LEU A 262 17.29 -11.29 -8.59
CA LEU A 262 16.32 -10.25 -8.21
C LEU A 262 16.14 -10.16 -6.69
N SER A 263 16.13 -11.31 -6.00
CA SER A 263 16.00 -11.35 -4.54
C SER A 263 17.20 -10.69 -3.85
N GLU A 264 18.42 -10.91 -4.35
CA GLU A 264 19.63 -10.29 -3.81
C GLU A 264 19.67 -8.78 -4.05
N LEU A 265 19.30 -8.34 -5.26
CA LEU A 265 19.18 -6.91 -5.58
C LEU A 265 18.16 -6.22 -4.68
N TYR A 266 16.95 -6.76 -4.55
CA TYR A 266 15.92 -6.15 -3.71
C TYR A 266 16.22 -6.25 -2.22
N LYS A 267 16.95 -7.26 -1.77
CA LYS A 267 17.45 -7.31 -0.39
C LYS A 267 18.46 -6.19 -0.12
N ALA A 268 19.34 -5.88 -1.08
CA ALA A 268 20.25 -4.74 -0.99
C ALA A 268 19.48 -3.40 -1.00
N VAL A 269 18.46 -3.27 -1.85
CA VAL A 269 17.55 -2.10 -1.87
C VAL A 269 16.88 -1.93 -0.51
N PHE A 270 16.24 -2.98 0.02
CA PHE A 270 15.59 -2.97 1.32
C PHE A 270 16.55 -2.54 2.44
N ASN A 271 17.74 -3.14 2.51
CA ASN A 271 18.73 -2.81 3.53
C ASN A 271 19.16 -1.33 3.46
N ALA A 272 19.38 -0.80 2.25
CA ALA A 272 19.75 0.59 2.07
C ALA A 272 18.64 1.56 2.50
N TRP A 273 17.38 1.28 2.14
CA TRP A 273 16.23 2.07 2.58
C TRP A 273 16.00 1.99 4.09
N MET A 274 16.10 0.80 4.68
CA MET A 274 15.97 0.61 6.13
C MET A 274 17.06 1.34 6.91
N GLU A 275 18.30 1.31 6.44
CA GLU A 275 19.38 2.05 7.09
C GLU A 275 19.19 3.56 6.94
N ALA A 276 18.74 4.04 5.77
CA ALA A 276 18.41 5.45 5.58
C ALA A 276 17.30 5.90 6.54
N PHE A 277 16.23 5.11 6.68
CA PHE A 277 15.15 5.34 7.65
C PHE A 277 15.66 5.34 9.09
N ARG A 278 16.51 4.37 9.46
CA ARG A 278 17.12 4.28 10.79
C ARG A 278 17.99 5.50 11.10
N ILE A 279 18.80 5.96 10.15
CA ILE A 279 19.61 7.17 10.34
C ILE A 279 18.68 8.38 10.55
N LYS A 280 17.65 8.55 9.70
CA LYS A 280 16.72 9.69 9.79
C LYS A 280 15.96 9.75 11.12
N THR A 281 15.63 8.60 11.69
CA THR A 281 14.87 8.48 12.96
C THR A 281 15.74 8.67 14.20
N ASN A 282 17.04 8.39 14.12
CA ASN A 282 17.95 8.38 15.29
C ASN A 282 18.99 9.50 15.27
N GLU A 283 19.20 10.15 14.13
CA GLU A 283 20.22 11.19 13.94
C GLU A 283 19.60 12.48 13.39
N ASP A 284 20.25 13.62 13.67
CA ASP A 284 19.78 14.93 13.24
C ASP A 284 20.08 15.18 11.76
N ALA A 285 19.05 15.07 10.91
CA ALA A 285 19.16 15.32 9.48
C ALA A 285 19.31 16.81 9.11
N THR A 286 19.40 17.75 10.07
CA THR A 286 19.93 19.09 9.80
C THR A 286 21.46 19.08 9.61
N SER A 287 22.16 18.02 10.04
CA SER A 287 23.58 17.82 9.78
C SER A 287 23.88 17.42 8.32
N PRO A 288 24.80 18.13 7.63
CA PRO A 288 25.20 17.76 6.26
C PRO A 288 25.77 16.35 6.14
N GLU A 289 26.52 15.87 7.14
CA GLU A 289 27.12 14.53 7.13
C GLU A 289 26.06 13.44 7.21
N VAL A 290 25.02 13.64 8.04
CA VAL A 290 23.88 12.73 8.18
C VAL A 290 23.12 12.64 6.87
N ARG A 291 22.80 13.77 6.24
CA ARG A 291 22.11 13.79 4.93
C ARG A 291 22.93 13.15 3.82
N ALA A 292 24.24 13.38 3.78
CA ALA A 292 25.12 12.76 2.80
C ALA A 292 25.15 11.23 2.91
N ARG A 293 25.09 10.68 4.14
CA ARG A 293 24.96 9.23 4.36
C ARG A 293 23.63 8.69 3.86
N ILE A 294 22.52 9.35 4.19
CA ILE A 294 21.18 8.98 3.68
C ILE A 294 21.16 9.01 2.14
N ALA A 295 21.63 10.10 1.53
CA ALA A 295 21.70 10.25 0.08
C ALA A 295 22.56 9.15 -0.57
N SER A 296 23.68 8.77 0.04
CA SER A 296 24.54 7.69 -0.45
C SER A 296 23.84 6.32 -0.45
N LEU A 297 23.07 6.01 0.60
CA LEU A 297 22.25 4.80 0.67
C LEU A 297 21.18 4.78 -0.41
N LEU A 298 20.47 5.90 -0.61
CA LEU A 298 19.47 6.03 -1.66
C LEU A 298 20.08 5.90 -3.07
N LYS A 299 21.29 6.43 -3.31
CA LYS A 299 22.04 6.22 -4.57
C LYS A 299 22.36 4.75 -4.79
N SER A 300 22.76 4.02 -3.75
CA SER A 300 23.01 2.57 -3.84
C SER A 300 21.74 1.77 -4.14
N ALA A 301 20.63 2.09 -3.46
CA ALA A 301 19.33 1.49 -3.74
C ALA A 301 18.88 1.75 -5.18
N TYR A 302 19.04 2.98 -5.66
CA TYR A 302 18.70 3.37 -7.03
C TYR A 302 19.44 2.50 -8.07
N GLU A 303 20.76 2.35 -7.94
CA GLU A 303 21.54 1.55 -8.89
C GLU A 303 21.15 0.07 -8.88
N ASN A 304 20.79 -0.48 -7.70
CA ASN A 304 20.32 -1.86 -7.60
C ASN A 304 18.92 -2.04 -8.20
N GLU A 305 17.98 -1.12 -7.94
CA GLU A 305 16.62 -1.22 -8.50
C GLU A 305 16.64 -0.99 -10.02
N LYS A 306 17.52 -0.13 -10.53
CA LYS A 306 17.76 0.05 -11.97
C LYS A 306 18.24 -1.24 -12.65
N LYS A 307 19.17 -1.98 -12.04
CA LYS A 307 19.59 -3.30 -12.53
C LYS A 307 18.44 -4.32 -12.48
N ALA A 308 17.67 -4.31 -11.40
CA ALA A 308 16.51 -5.19 -11.27
C ALA A 308 15.48 -4.94 -12.38
N VAL A 309 15.23 -3.67 -12.74
CA VAL A 309 14.36 -3.32 -13.89
C VAL A 309 14.88 -3.93 -15.18
N GLN A 310 16.18 -3.80 -15.49
CA GLN A 310 16.79 -4.36 -16.70
C GLN A 310 16.60 -5.89 -16.77
N ILE A 311 16.77 -6.58 -15.64
CA ILE A 311 16.56 -8.03 -15.56
C ILE A 311 15.09 -8.36 -15.80
N MET A 312 14.17 -7.71 -15.09
CA MET A 312 12.72 -7.94 -15.25
C MET A 312 12.25 -7.68 -16.69
N GLU A 313 12.75 -6.62 -17.34
CA GLU A 313 12.48 -6.33 -18.76
C GLU A 313 12.97 -7.46 -19.67
N SER A 314 14.20 -7.94 -19.46
CA SER A 314 14.77 -9.03 -20.27
C SER A 314 14.00 -10.35 -20.15
N LEU A 315 13.33 -10.58 -19.02
CA LEU A 315 12.56 -11.79 -18.73
C LEU A 315 11.08 -11.68 -19.14
N THR A 316 10.62 -10.49 -19.54
CA THR A 316 9.21 -10.22 -19.86
C THR A 316 8.96 -9.72 -21.28
N THR A 317 10.04 -9.49 -22.04
CA THR A 317 10.01 -9.24 -23.49
C THR A 317 9.86 -10.54 -24.25
#